data_AF-A0A534N7K1-F1
#
_entry.id   AF-A0A534N7K1-F1
#
_cell.length_a   1.000
_cell.length_b   1.000
_cell.length_c   1.000
_cell.angle_alpha   90.00
_cell.angle_beta   90.00
_cell.angle_gamma   90.00
#
_symmetry.space_group_name_H-M   'P 1'
#
loop_
_entity.id
_entity.type
_entity.pdbx_description
1 polymer ?
#
loop_
_entity_poly.entity_id
_entity_poly.type
_entity_poly.pdbx_seq_one_letter_code
_entity_poly.pdbx_strand_id
1 'polypeptide(L)'
;MAQRALTPSNAAYCSECGAETKLDAAQCSRCDQPFEGTIQAVFCPICNSINPAEATECRNCKAKFPEPGSIGTAAPLAPGGGTPEEEYLRRILQLSREKAKVRDAEPPSNADLPEGSEPASFLESGGREGEMEESLWKLAEPFDRMLVRRKRRLEQMDSLIDRARGRIKGLEASQNPLEIRERDELKRQIEELLLEKEDILRLEEGLATMENTYRNILRLQQDELKARETSLRSRIDAFRRELESREKAFGQLKERESDIVRREDEFRRVTNRAHERQREIEKREELLREKAHLLDERHHALTEAEVDLERKRWEAEQRASGPRPVPRGEATIAVRSDNDLAELKGRMVQLEESMERLVEEKNKLVEQQKDLLALKDELKVVMKDVDELLGDLPADKIEGFAKSKKFALYEKILDSLEL
;
A
#
# COMPACT_ATOMS: atom_id res chain seq x y z
N MET A 1 29.05 25.39 -4.65
CA MET A 1 28.00 26.23 -4.04
C MET A 1 26.69 25.68 -4.52
N ALA A 2 25.87 25.21 -3.58
CA ALA A 2 24.67 24.47 -3.92
C ALA A 2 23.50 25.41 -4.22
N GLN A 3 22.57 24.95 -5.04
CA GLN A 3 21.30 25.63 -5.30
C GLN A 3 20.17 24.77 -4.75
N ARG A 4 19.08 25.41 -4.30
CA ARG A 4 17.86 24.71 -3.90
C ARG A 4 17.10 24.27 -5.15
N ALA A 5 17.11 22.98 -5.42
CA ALA A 5 16.41 22.35 -6.51
C ALA A 5 14.95 22.09 -6.12
N LEU A 6 14.03 22.87 -6.67
CA LEU A 6 12.59 22.75 -6.45
C LEU A 6 11.99 21.83 -7.49
N THR A 7 11.28 20.81 -7.03
CA THR A 7 10.49 19.94 -7.90
C THR A 7 9.12 20.55 -8.18
N PRO A 8 8.38 20.08 -9.21
CA PRO A 8 7.04 20.57 -9.51
C PRO A 8 6.05 20.43 -8.34
N SER A 9 6.28 19.49 -7.42
CA SER A 9 5.50 19.30 -6.19
C SER A 9 5.94 20.21 -5.02
N ASN A 10 6.79 21.21 -5.27
CA ASN A 10 7.40 22.11 -4.28
C ASN A 10 8.30 21.44 -3.23
N ALA A 11 8.72 20.19 -3.45
CA ALA A 11 9.74 19.57 -2.59
C ALA A 11 11.14 20.11 -2.98
N ALA A 12 11.95 20.44 -1.97
CA ALA A 12 13.24 21.08 -2.14
C ALA A 12 14.40 20.11 -1.87
N TYR A 13 15.37 20.09 -2.78
CA TYR A 13 16.54 19.23 -2.70
C TYR A 13 17.82 20.02 -2.92
N CYS A 14 18.95 19.46 -2.49
CA CYS A 14 20.26 20.02 -2.80
C CYS A 14 20.67 19.65 -4.24
N SER A 15 21.01 20.64 -5.07
CA SER A 15 21.43 20.41 -6.46
C SER A 15 22.75 19.66 -6.63
N GLU A 16 23.61 19.64 -5.60
CA GLU A 16 24.91 18.95 -5.63
C GLU A 16 24.83 17.52 -5.12
N CYS A 17 24.23 17.29 -3.95
CA CYS A 17 24.21 15.97 -3.31
C CYS A 17 22.87 15.24 -3.38
N GLY A 18 21.82 15.88 -3.91
CA GLY A 18 20.48 15.29 -4.07
C GLY A 18 19.72 15.03 -2.76
N ALA A 19 20.23 15.50 -1.62
CA ALA A 19 19.55 15.34 -0.33
C ALA A 19 18.29 16.21 -0.26
N GLU A 20 17.25 15.71 0.42
CA GLU A 20 16.05 16.49 0.75
C GLU A 20 16.38 17.60 1.75
N THR A 21 15.80 18.77 1.53
CA THR A 21 16.12 20.01 2.27
C THR A 21 14.83 20.76 2.58
N LYS A 22 14.82 21.53 3.67
CA LYS A 22 13.70 22.42 3.97
C LYS A 22 13.78 23.69 3.12
N LEU A 23 12.63 24.28 2.78
CA LEU A 23 12.53 25.48 1.95
C LEU A 23 13.24 26.70 2.57
N ASP A 24 13.33 26.76 3.90
CA ASP A 24 13.95 27.83 4.70
C ASP A 24 15.40 27.55 5.12
N ALA A 25 15.96 26.39 4.75
CA ALA A 25 17.33 26.03 5.12
C ALA A 25 18.36 26.94 4.42
N ALA A 26 19.34 27.45 5.18
CA ALA A 26 20.44 28.26 4.65
C ALA A 26 21.56 27.41 4.02
N GLN A 27 21.72 26.15 4.45
CA GLN A 27 22.74 25.22 3.97
C GLN A 27 22.20 23.78 3.91
N CYS A 28 22.84 22.94 3.10
CA CYS A 28 22.48 21.52 3.00
C CYS A 28 22.97 20.74 4.23
N SER A 29 22.09 19.99 4.88
CA SER A 29 22.41 19.14 6.06
C SER A 29 23.34 17.96 5.77
N ARG A 30 23.55 17.62 4.49
CA ARG A 30 24.36 16.45 4.07
C ARG A 30 25.74 16.82 3.54
N CYS A 31 25.86 17.95 2.83
CA CYS A 31 27.11 18.36 2.21
C CYS A 31 27.64 19.72 2.71
N ASP A 32 26.95 20.32 3.69
CA ASP A 32 27.30 21.58 4.36
C ASP A 32 27.54 22.79 3.42
N GLN A 33 27.07 22.68 2.18
CA GLN A 33 27.16 23.77 1.20
C GLN A 33 26.03 24.79 1.45
N PRO A 34 26.33 26.10 1.48
CA PRO A 34 25.31 27.14 1.54
C PRO A 34 24.49 27.18 0.24
N PHE A 35 23.21 27.53 0.37
CA PHE A 35 22.30 27.63 -0.77
C PHE A 35 22.27 29.02 -1.39
N GLU A 36 22.74 29.14 -2.62
CA GLU A 36 22.71 30.38 -3.41
C GLU A 36 21.58 30.35 -4.44
N GLY A 37 20.36 30.60 -3.95
CA GLY A 37 19.16 30.69 -4.79
C GLY A 37 18.46 29.36 -5.05
N THR A 38 17.42 29.42 -5.91
CA THR A 38 16.54 28.31 -6.25
C THR A 38 16.54 28.04 -7.75
N ILE A 39 16.46 26.77 -8.14
CA ILE A 39 16.32 26.32 -9.53
C ILE A 39 15.16 25.34 -9.64
N GLN A 40 14.48 25.33 -10.78
CA GLN A 40 13.49 24.29 -11.09
C GLN A 40 14.21 23.00 -11.49
N ALA A 41 13.78 21.88 -10.94
CA ALA A 41 14.46 20.61 -11.08
C ALA A 41 13.50 19.43 -11.26
N VAL A 42 13.97 18.41 -11.98
CA VAL A 42 13.24 17.19 -12.30
C VAL A 42 14.10 15.97 -11.92
N PHE A 43 13.46 14.92 -11.44
CA PHE A 43 14.14 13.65 -11.19
C PHE A 43 14.41 12.90 -12.48
N CYS A 44 15.60 12.33 -12.59
CA CYS A 44 15.88 11.36 -13.63
C CYS A 44 15.06 10.08 -13.34
N PRO A 45 14.17 9.63 -14.23
CA PRO A 45 13.35 8.44 -13.98
C PRO A 45 14.16 7.13 -13.97
N ILE A 46 15.42 7.16 -14.41
CA ILE A 46 16.29 5.99 -14.49
C ILE A 46 17.14 5.83 -13.21
N CYS A 47 17.74 6.92 -12.73
CA CYS A 47 18.69 6.87 -11.61
C CYS A 47 18.25 7.71 -10.41
N ASN A 48 17.05 8.30 -10.47
CA ASN A 48 16.46 9.17 -9.47
C ASN A 48 17.35 10.37 -9.06
N SER A 49 18.29 10.76 -9.90
CA SER A 49 19.14 11.93 -9.65
C SER A 49 18.37 13.21 -9.95
N ILE A 50 18.59 14.25 -9.15
CA ILE A 50 18.01 15.56 -9.41
C ILE A 50 18.79 16.25 -10.54
N ASN A 51 18.08 16.82 -11.52
CA ASN A 51 18.66 17.57 -12.62
C ASN A 51 17.87 18.87 -12.82
N PRO A 52 18.49 19.96 -13.31
CA PRO A 52 17.75 21.17 -13.65
C PRO A 52 16.70 20.87 -14.74
N ALA A 53 15.56 21.54 -14.70
CA ALA A 53 14.45 21.31 -15.64
C ALA A 53 14.84 21.56 -17.12
N GLU A 54 15.83 22.41 -17.35
CA GLU A 54 16.38 22.71 -18.68
C GLU A 54 17.47 21.72 -19.14
N ALA A 55 17.82 20.71 -18.32
CA ALA A 55 18.82 19.73 -18.69
C ALA A 55 18.34 18.88 -19.86
N THR A 56 19.12 18.81 -20.93
CA THR A 56 18.90 17.89 -22.05
C THR A 56 19.39 16.47 -21.73
N GLU A 57 20.28 16.31 -20.74
CA GLU A 57 20.82 15.03 -20.32
C GLU A 57 20.98 14.94 -18.80
N CYS A 58 20.79 13.74 -18.25
CA CYS A 58 21.00 13.46 -16.84
C CYS A 58 22.49 13.54 -16.48
N ARG A 59 22.83 14.34 -15.48
CA ARG A 59 24.21 14.49 -14.97
C ARG A 59 24.81 13.19 -14.43
N ASN A 60 23.99 12.28 -13.91
CA ASN A 60 24.45 11.03 -13.30
C ASN A 60 24.54 9.89 -14.33
N CYS A 61 23.46 9.61 -15.08
CA CYS A 61 23.38 8.46 -15.98
C CYS A 61 23.46 8.80 -17.48
N LYS A 62 23.61 10.09 -17.85
CA LYS A 62 23.68 10.58 -19.24
C LYS A 62 22.46 10.20 -20.11
N ALA A 63 21.32 9.94 -19.47
CA ALA A 63 20.06 9.72 -20.17
C ALA A 63 19.54 11.03 -20.75
N LYS A 64 19.14 11.03 -22.02
CA LYS A 64 18.57 12.22 -22.69
C LYS A 64 17.16 12.48 -22.18
N PHE A 65 16.89 13.72 -21.80
CA PHE A 65 15.55 14.21 -21.49
C PHE A 65 14.87 14.69 -22.78
N PRO A 66 13.54 14.50 -22.94
CA PRO A 66 12.79 15.08 -24.04
C PRO A 66 12.85 16.62 -23.99
N GLU A 67 13.06 17.26 -25.14
CA GLU A 67 13.18 18.73 -25.21
C GLU A 67 11.89 19.44 -24.73
N PRO A 68 12.03 20.49 -23.89
CA PRO A 68 10.89 21.31 -23.47
C PRO A 68 10.39 22.12 -24.69
N GLY A 69 9.29 21.66 -25.29
CA GLY A 69 8.70 22.26 -26.49
C GLY A 69 7.94 21.30 -27.41
N SER A 70 8.02 19.98 -27.19
CA SER A 70 7.27 18.98 -27.97
C SER A 70 5.80 18.78 -27.55
N ILE A 71 5.33 19.50 -26.52
CA ILE A 71 3.91 19.57 -26.17
C ILE A 71 3.30 20.69 -27.01
N GLY A 72 3.00 20.35 -28.27
CA GLY A 72 2.18 21.19 -29.13
C GLY A 72 0.79 21.31 -28.53
N THR A 73 0.43 22.53 -28.14
CA THR A 73 -0.95 22.98 -28.01
C THR A 73 -1.68 22.71 -29.32
N ALA A 74 -2.51 21.66 -29.37
CA ALA A 74 -3.75 21.52 -30.16
C ALA A 74 -4.04 20.04 -30.52
N ALA A 75 -5.04 19.44 -29.88
CA ALA A 75 -6.16 18.71 -30.51
C ALA A 75 -6.98 17.97 -29.43
N PRO A 76 -8.30 17.74 -29.64
CA PRO A 76 -9.23 17.39 -28.58
C PRO A 76 -9.07 15.97 -28.05
N LEU A 77 -9.26 15.84 -26.74
CA LEU A 77 -9.24 14.62 -25.93
C LEU A 77 -10.05 13.49 -26.57
N ALA A 78 -9.37 12.39 -26.89
CA ALA A 78 -10.01 11.08 -27.01
C ALA A 78 -10.36 10.58 -25.59
N PRO A 79 -11.53 9.96 -25.37
CA PRO A 79 -11.94 9.53 -24.03
C PRO A 79 -11.10 8.30 -23.63
N GLY A 80 -10.14 8.51 -22.74
CA GLY A 80 -9.23 7.49 -22.23
C GLY A 80 -7.77 7.91 -22.08
N GLY A 81 -7.41 9.15 -22.44
CA GLY A 81 -6.06 9.69 -22.28
C GLY A 81 -5.80 10.21 -20.87
N GLY A 82 -4.78 9.67 -20.21
CA GLY A 82 -4.25 10.19 -18.95
C GLY A 82 -3.74 11.63 -19.09
N THR A 83 -3.37 12.24 -17.97
CA THR A 83 -2.82 13.60 -17.96
C THR A 83 -1.61 13.72 -18.91
N PRO A 84 -1.30 14.91 -19.46
CA PRO A 84 -0.14 15.12 -20.33
C PRO A 84 1.20 14.66 -19.70
N GLU A 85 1.25 14.60 -18.37
CA GLU A 85 2.36 14.04 -17.59
C GLU A 85 2.45 12.51 -17.70
N GLU A 86 1.32 11.79 -17.70
CA GLU A 86 1.30 10.34 -17.89
C GLU A 86 1.74 9.94 -19.30
N GLU A 87 1.37 10.72 -20.32
CA GLU A 87 1.85 10.49 -21.69
C GLU A 87 3.35 10.75 -21.82
N TYR A 88 3.87 11.79 -21.14
CA TYR A 88 5.30 12.08 -21.06
C TYR A 88 6.08 10.94 -20.40
N LEU A 89 5.59 10.43 -19.26
CA LEU A 89 6.20 9.30 -18.54
C LEU A 89 6.14 8.00 -19.36
N ARG A 90 5.02 7.73 -20.04
CA ARG A 90 4.88 6.57 -20.95
C ARG A 90 5.87 6.63 -22.11
N ARG A 91 6.05 7.81 -22.71
CA ARG A 91 6.96 7.99 -23.85
C ARG A 91 8.43 7.87 -23.43
N ILE A 92 8.80 8.29 -22.21
CA ILE A 92 10.15 8.06 -21.65
C ILE A 92 10.42 6.57 -21.41
N LEU A 93 9.45 5.84 -20.87
CA LEU A 93 9.57 4.39 -20.63
C LEU A 93 9.64 3.58 -21.93
N GLN A 94 9.04 4.07 -23.02
CA GLN A 94 9.19 3.48 -24.35
C GLN A 94 10.58 3.72 -24.93
N LEU A 95 11.09 4.95 -24.88
CA LEU A 95 12.43 5.29 -25.37
C LEU A 95 13.54 4.54 -24.60
N SER A 96 13.36 4.30 -23.31
CA SER A 96 14.31 3.51 -22.50
C SER A 96 14.29 2.01 -22.87
N ARG A 97 13.10 1.44 -23.16
CA ARG A 97 12.96 0.07 -23.67
C ARG A 97 13.55 -0.10 -25.05
N GLU A 98 13.39 0.87 -25.94
CA GLU A 98 14.00 0.85 -27.27
C GLU A 98 15.53 0.90 -27.18
N LYS A 99 16.08 1.72 -26.28
CA LYS A 99 17.54 1.79 -26.07
C LYS A 99 18.12 0.53 -25.42
N ALA A 100 17.38 -0.16 -24.55
CA ALA A 100 17.76 -1.46 -24.03
C ALA A 100 17.79 -2.52 -25.14
N LYS A 101 16.76 -2.54 -26.01
CA LYS A 101 16.70 -3.44 -27.18
C LYS A 101 17.82 -3.18 -28.20
N VAL A 102 18.25 -1.93 -28.39
CA VAL A 102 19.38 -1.61 -29.28
C VAL A 102 20.71 -2.06 -28.68
N ARG A 103 20.86 -2.02 -27.34
CA ARG A 103 22.03 -2.56 -26.63
C ARG A 103 22.15 -4.09 -26.72
N ASP A 104 21.01 -4.78 -26.79
CA ASP A 104 20.95 -6.24 -26.99
C ASP A 104 21.09 -6.67 -28.47
N ALA A 105 21.09 -5.71 -29.41
CA ALA A 105 21.10 -5.98 -30.86
C ALA A 105 22.46 -5.73 -31.55
N GLU A 106 23.48 -5.21 -30.84
CA GLU A 106 24.85 -5.10 -31.36
C GLU A 106 25.70 -6.30 -30.91
N PRO A 107 26.16 -7.18 -31.81
CA PRO A 107 27.04 -8.27 -31.44
C PRO A 107 28.49 -7.75 -31.29
N PRO A 108 29.20 -8.08 -30.20
CA PRO A 108 30.66 -7.94 -30.18
C PRO A 108 31.27 -9.05 -31.06
N SER A 109 32.05 -8.66 -32.05
CA SER A 109 32.84 -9.58 -32.86
C SER A 109 34.08 -10.07 -32.08
N ASN A 110 34.22 -11.39 -31.98
CA ASN A 110 35.43 -12.17 -31.62
C ASN A 110 35.85 -12.08 -30.13
N ALA A 111 36.17 -13.14 -29.38
CA ALA A 111 36.37 -14.55 -29.68
C ALA A 111 36.18 -15.39 -28.39
N ASP A 112 35.78 -16.65 -28.58
CA ASP A 112 35.97 -17.85 -27.73
C ASP A 112 35.64 -17.78 -26.23
N LEU A 113 34.49 -18.35 -25.84
CA LEU A 113 34.29 -19.30 -24.72
C LEU A 113 32.82 -19.78 -24.70
N PRO A 114 32.52 -21.02 -24.25
CA PRO A 114 31.31 -21.75 -24.64
C PRO A 114 30.03 -21.31 -23.91
N GLU A 115 28.93 -21.44 -24.64
CA GLU A 115 27.54 -21.22 -24.23
C GLU A 115 27.12 -22.10 -23.04
N GLY A 116 26.37 -21.49 -22.10
CA GLY A 116 25.58 -22.23 -21.11
C GLY A 116 25.74 -21.76 -19.67
N SER A 117 25.55 -20.47 -19.39
CA SER A 117 25.27 -20.04 -18.02
C SER A 117 24.06 -19.11 -18.01
N GLU A 118 22.91 -19.69 -17.69
CA GLU A 118 21.77 -18.98 -17.11
C GLU A 118 22.28 -18.08 -15.96
N PRO A 119 21.65 -16.92 -15.68
CA PRO A 119 22.11 -16.06 -14.59
C PRO A 119 21.88 -16.81 -13.28
N ALA A 120 22.97 -17.39 -12.77
CA ALA A 120 22.96 -18.23 -11.60
C ALA A 120 22.44 -17.44 -10.40
N SER A 121 21.44 -18.06 -9.79
CA SER A 121 20.91 -17.86 -8.47
C SER A 121 21.83 -17.14 -7.47
N PHE A 122 21.21 -16.21 -6.76
CA PHE A 122 21.58 -15.59 -5.48
C PHE A 122 21.87 -16.59 -4.31
N LEU A 123 22.16 -17.86 -4.61
CA LEU A 123 22.40 -18.93 -3.63
C LEU A 123 23.89 -19.21 -3.36
N GLU A 124 24.84 -18.59 -4.07
CA GLU A 124 26.27 -18.71 -3.76
C GLU A 124 26.77 -17.59 -2.86
N SER A 125 26.29 -17.56 -1.61
CA SER A 125 26.86 -16.68 -0.58
C SER A 125 28.12 -17.28 0.09
N GLY A 126 28.46 -18.54 -0.20
CA GLY A 126 29.63 -19.21 0.38
C GLY A 126 30.97 -18.84 -0.26
N GLY A 127 30.99 -18.40 -1.52
CA GLY A 127 32.24 -18.02 -2.22
C GLY A 127 32.77 -16.63 -1.83
N ARG A 128 31.88 -15.67 -1.55
CA ARG A 128 32.26 -14.28 -1.23
C ARG A 128 32.89 -14.12 0.15
N GLU A 129 32.58 -14.99 1.10
CA GLU A 129 33.23 -14.95 2.42
C GLU A 129 34.72 -15.30 2.32
N GLY A 130 35.08 -16.30 1.52
CA GLY A 130 36.47 -16.69 1.28
C GLY A 130 37.28 -15.64 0.52
N GLU A 131 36.70 -15.02 -0.52
CA GLU A 131 37.35 -13.93 -1.27
C GLU A 131 37.57 -12.67 -0.44
N MET A 132 36.65 -12.38 0.49
CA MET A 132 36.77 -11.24 1.39
C MET A 132 37.77 -11.52 2.51
N GLU A 133 37.81 -12.73 3.07
CA GLU A 133 38.89 -13.13 3.99
C GLU A 133 40.25 -13.05 3.30
N GLU A 134 40.39 -13.54 2.07
CA GLU A 134 41.62 -13.34 1.28
C GLU A 134 41.99 -11.86 1.09
N SER A 135 40.99 -10.99 0.92
CA SER A 135 41.21 -9.55 0.78
C SER A 135 41.66 -8.90 2.10
N LEU A 136 41.16 -9.39 3.24
CA LEU A 136 41.62 -9.00 4.57
C LEU A 136 43.08 -9.46 4.82
N TRP A 137 43.44 -10.65 4.34
CA TRP A 137 44.82 -11.14 4.38
C TRP A 137 45.76 -10.31 3.50
N LYS A 138 45.32 -9.89 2.31
CA LYS A 138 46.07 -8.98 1.43
C LYS A 138 46.32 -7.59 2.07
N LEU A 139 45.40 -7.12 2.92
CA LEU A 139 45.55 -5.87 3.66
C LEU A 139 46.59 -5.94 4.79
N ALA A 140 46.79 -7.13 5.38
CA ALA A 140 47.78 -7.37 6.42
C ALA A 140 49.20 -7.60 5.85
N GLU A 141 49.31 -8.04 4.60
CA GLU A 141 50.57 -8.40 3.94
C GLU A 141 51.68 -7.31 4.01
N PRO A 142 51.39 -6.00 3.88
CA PRO A 142 52.40 -4.95 4.05
C PRO A 142 52.97 -4.87 5.47
N PHE A 143 52.15 -5.13 6.49
CA PHE A 143 52.57 -5.16 7.89
C PHE A 143 53.46 -6.37 8.15
N ASP A 144 53.07 -7.55 7.65
CA ASP A 144 53.86 -8.78 7.77
C ASP A 144 55.24 -8.64 7.10
N ARG A 145 55.28 -8.06 5.89
CA ARG A 145 56.56 -7.78 5.19
C ARG A 145 57.43 -6.81 5.98
N MET A 146 56.85 -5.83 6.67
CA MET A 146 57.60 -4.89 7.51
C MET A 146 58.15 -5.57 8.77
N LEU A 147 57.34 -6.39 9.44
CA LEU A 147 57.76 -7.18 10.60
C LEU A 147 58.88 -8.16 10.23
N VAL A 148 58.80 -8.84 9.10
CA VAL A 148 59.86 -9.76 8.62
C VAL A 148 61.16 -9.00 8.34
N ARG A 149 61.10 -7.81 7.75
CA ARG A 149 62.31 -6.98 7.52
C ARG A 149 62.94 -6.52 8.82
N ARG A 150 62.13 -6.16 9.83
CA ARG A 150 62.62 -5.72 11.15
C ARG A 150 63.21 -6.87 11.95
N LYS A 151 62.60 -8.05 11.95
CA LYS A 151 63.19 -9.28 12.50
C LYS A 151 64.57 -9.58 11.92
N ARG A 152 64.73 -9.51 10.60
CA ARG A 152 66.03 -9.67 9.94
C ARG A 152 67.05 -8.60 10.36
N ARG A 153 66.62 -7.35 10.57
CA ARG A 153 67.50 -6.27 11.06
C ARG A 153 67.92 -6.54 12.51
N LEU A 154 67.02 -7.00 13.37
CA LEU A 154 67.34 -7.38 14.76
C LEU A 154 68.37 -8.52 14.79
N GLU A 155 68.19 -9.56 13.96
CA GLU A 155 69.16 -10.65 13.82
C GLU A 155 70.54 -10.16 13.34
N GLN A 156 70.56 -9.21 12.40
CA GLN A 156 71.81 -8.59 11.94
C GLN A 156 72.50 -7.81 13.07
N MET A 157 71.75 -7.03 13.84
CA MET A 157 72.26 -6.28 14.99
C MET A 157 72.80 -7.23 16.07
N ASP A 158 72.10 -8.32 16.37
CA ASP A 158 72.57 -9.35 17.31
C ASP A 158 73.89 -9.98 16.84
N SER A 159 74.00 -10.27 15.54
CA SER A 159 75.26 -10.79 14.98
C SER A 159 76.43 -9.80 15.05
N LEU A 160 76.16 -8.49 15.02
CA LEU A 160 77.17 -7.44 15.14
C LEU A 160 77.59 -7.26 16.60
N ILE A 161 76.61 -7.27 17.52
CA ILE A 161 76.83 -7.22 18.96
C ILE A 161 77.67 -8.43 19.41
N ASP A 162 77.36 -9.63 18.94
CA ASP A 162 78.10 -10.84 19.30
C ASP A 162 79.55 -10.82 18.77
N ARG A 163 79.74 -10.32 17.54
CA ARG A 163 81.08 -10.12 16.97
C ARG A 163 81.89 -9.07 17.75
N ALA A 164 81.28 -7.94 18.10
CA ALA A 164 81.91 -6.88 18.89
C ALA A 164 82.26 -7.38 20.30
N ARG A 165 81.35 -8.12 20.95
CA ARG A 165 81.59 -8.78 22.25
C ARG A 165 82.74 -9.80 22.18
N GLY A 166 82.80 -10.60 21.12
CA GLY A 166 83.89 -11.53 20.88
C GLY A 166 85.24 -10.82 20.71
N ARG A 167 85.25 -9.70 19.98
CA ARG A 167 86.44 -8.86 19.78
C ARG A 167 86.89 -8.19 21.08
N ILE A 168 85.97 -7.65 21.87
CA ILE A 168 86.24 -7.08 23.21
C ILE A 168 86.90 -8.13 24.10
N LYS A 169 86.34 -9.34 24.20
CA LYS A 169 86.92 -10.44 25.00
C LYS A 169 88.34 -10.80 24.57
N GLY A 170 88.63 -10.77 23.26
CA GLY A 170 89.98 -11.01 22.75
C GLY A 170 90.99 -9.91 23.10
N LEU A 171 90.52 -8.68 23.35
CA LEU A 171 91.35 -7.50 23.67
C LEU A 171 91.44 -7.23 25.19
N GLU A 172 90.71 -7.95 26.03
CA GLU A 172 90.61 -7.70 27.48
C GLU A 172 91.94 -7.80 28.24
N ALA A 173 92.84 -8.70 27.82
CA ALA A 173 94.14 -8.90 28.44
C ALA A 173 95.25 -7.99 27.89
N SER A 174 94.96 -7.19 26.85
CA SER A 174 95.96 -6.35 26.21
C SER A 174 96.20 -5.06 26.98
N GLN A 175 97.48 -4.69 27.11
CA GLN A 175 97.92 -3.42 27.72
C GLN A 175 98.30 -2.38 26.67
N ASN A 176 98.08 -2.68 25.38
CA ASN A 176 98.37 -1.76 24.29
C ASN A 176 97.35 -0.61 24.28
N PRO A 177 97.78 0.67 24.37
CA PRO A 177 96.87 1.81 24.44
C PRO A 177 95.95 1.95 23.20
N LEU A 178 96.36 1.44 22.03
CA LEU A 178 95.50 1.43 20.84
C LEU A 178 94.36 0.41 20.96
N GLU A 179 94.63 -0.76 21.52
CA GLU A 179 93.64 -1.83 21.72
C GLU A 179 92.64 -1.47 22.84
N ILE A 180 93.08 -0.71 23.85
CA ILE A 180 92.21 -0.14 24.88
C ILE A 180 91.21 0.84 24.24
N ARG A 181 91.65 1.69 23.31
CA ARG A 181 90.76 2.62 22.57
C ARG A 181 89.79 1.86 21.66
N GLU A 182 90.27 0.84 20.94
CA GLU A 182 89.41 -0.04 20.11
C GLU A 182 88.30 -0.69 20.96
N ARG A 183 88.67 -1.20 22.14
CA ARG A 183 87.71 -1.79 23.08
C ARG A 183 86.65 -0.80 23.56
N ASP A 184 87.05 0.41 23.94
CA ASP A 184 86.12 1.41 24.46
C ASP A 184 85.19 1.94 23.34
N GLU A 185 85.69 2.03 22.11
CA GLU A 185 84.89 2.33 20.92
C GLU A 185 83.88 1.21 20.61
N LEU A 186 84.30 -0.06 20.65
CA LEU A 186 83.40 -1.21 20.48
C LEU A 186 82.31 -1.27 21.57
N LYS A 187 82.61 -0.85 22.80
CA LYS A 187 81.61 -0.74 23.87
C LYS A 187 80.57 0.33 23.57
N ARG A 188 80.99 1.51 23.11
CA ARG A 188 80.06 2.56 22.67
C ARG A 188 79.18 2.11 21.51
N GLN A 189 79.76 1.44 20.51
CA GLN A 189 79.01 0.90 19.39
C GLN A 189 77.98 -0.16 19.83
N ILE A 190 78.29 -0.98 20.83
CA ILE A 190 77.33 -1.92 21.42
C ILE A 190 76.19 -1.17 22.12
N GLU A 191 76.50 -0.14 22.91
CA GLU A 191 75.48 0.67 23.60
C GLU A 191 74.52 1.35 22.60
N GLU A 192 75.04 1.93 21.53
CA GLU A 192 74.23 2.52 20.46
C GLU A 192 73.35 1.48 19.76
N LEU A 193 73.90 0.30 19.42
CA LEU A 193 73.14 -0.80 18.81
C LEU A 193 72.05 -1.36 19.74
N LEU A 194 72.27 -1.37 21.06
CA LEU A 194 71.25 -1.81 22.01
C LEU A 194 70.08 -0.82 22.10
N LEU A 195 70.36 0.50 22.08
CA LEU A 195 69.32 1.52 22.02
C LEU A 195 68.50 1.42 20.73
N GLU A 196 69.17 1.29 19.58
CA GLU A 196 68.49 1.08 18.30
C GLU A 196 67.64 -0.20 18.31
N LYS A 197 68.10 -1.27 18.98
CA LYS A 197 67.37 -2.53 19.12
C LYS A 197 66.08 -2.34 19.92
N GLU A 198 66.15 -1.62 21.04
CA GLU A 198 64.98 -1.30 21.86
C GLU A 198 63.95 -0.47 21.09
N ASP A 199 64.39 0.53 20.31
CA ASP A 199 63.50 1.34 19.49
C ASP A 199 62.81 0.51 18.40
N ILE A 200 63.52 -0.42 17.75
CA ILE A 200 62.92 -1.33 16.76
C ILE A 200 61.87 -2.23 17.43
N LEU A 201 62.15 -2.79 18.62
CA LEU A 201 61.21 -3.64 19.35
C LEU A 201 59.93 -2.88 19.74
N ARG A 202 60.06 -1.65 20.24
CA ARG A 202 58.88 -0.78 20.53
C ARG A 202 58.03 -0.54 19.28
N LEU A 203 58.68 -0.31 18.14
CA LEU A 203 57.99 -0.14 16.87
C LEU A 203 57.33 -1.43 16.37
N GLU A 204 57.88 -2.62 16.66
CA GLU A 204 57.25 -3.91 16.35
C GLU A 204 55.99 -4.14 17.19
N GLU A 205 56.03 -3.85 18.50
CA GLU A 205 54.85 -3.91 19.37
C GLU A 205 53.75 -2.94 18.91
N GLY A 206 54.14 -1.72 18.53
CA GLY A 206 53.23 -0.74 17.94
C GLY A 206 52.58 -1.22 16.63
N LEU A 207 53.33 -1.89 15.76
CA LEU A 207 52.77 -2.46 14.52
C LEU A 207 51.83 -3.63 14.80
N ALA A 208 52.20 -4.54 15.70
CA ALA A 208 51.38 -5.71 16.03
C ALA A 208 50.05 -5.29 16.69
N THR A 209 50.08 -4.27 17.56
CA THR A 209 48.86 -3.69 18.14
C THR A 209 47.97 -3.06 17.08
N MET A 210 48.53 -2.29 16.14
CA MET A 210 47.77 -1.72 15.02
C MET A 210 47.17 -2.80 14.11
N GLU A 211 47.92 -3.85 13.77
CA GLU A 211 47.42 -4.96 12.97
C GLU A 211 46.20 -5.63 13.63
N ASN A 212 46.27 -5.85 14.95
CA ASN A 212 45.18 -6.42 15.72
C ASN A 212 43.96 -5.49 15.78
N THR A 213 44.15 -4.18 15.96
CA THR A 213 43.02 -3.24 15.96
C THR A 213 42.36 -3.15 14.59
N TYR A 214 43.12 -3.13 13.50
CA TYR A 214 42.56 -3.17 12.14
C TYR A 214 41.79 -4.46 11.87
N ARG A 215 42.33 -5.62 12.23
CA ARG A 215 41.61 -6.90 12.11
C ARG A 215 40.31 -6.91 12.90
N ASN A 216 40.32 -6.36 14.12
CA ASN A 216 39.12 -6.30 14.95
C ASN A 216 38.05 -5.36 14.36
N ILE A 217 38.44 -4.18 13.87
CA ILE A 217 37.52 -3.25 13.23
C ILE A 217 36.90 -3.88 11.98
N LEU A 218 37.70 -4.54 11.15
CA LEU A 218 37.23 -5.17 9.93
C LEU A 218 36.24 -6.32 10.21
N ARG A 219 36.51 -7.15 11.23
CA ARG A 219 35.56 -8.17 11.69
C ARG A 219 34.26 -7.57 12.20
N LEU A 220 34.33 -6.52 13.01
CA LEU A 220 33.14 -5.87 13.56
C LEU A 220 32.28 -5.25 12.45
N GLN A 221 32.91 -4.60 11.46
CA GLN A 221 32.22 -4.09 10.27
C GLN A 221 31.57 -5.22 9.46
N GLN A 222 32.26 -6.36 9.32
CA GLN A 222 31.72 -7.52 8.62
C GLN A 222 30.49 -8.10 9.33
N ASP A 223 30.55 -8.24 10.66
CA ASP A 223 29.43 -8.75 11.47
C ASP A 223 28.22 -7.79 11.41
N GLU A 224 28.46 -6.47 11.47
CA GLU A 224 27.40 -5.48 11.29
C GLU A 224 26.73 -5.57 9.92
N LEU A 225 27.51 -5.75 8.85
CA LEU A 225 26.99 -5.92 7.50
C LEU A 225 26.17 -7.21 7.37
N LYS A 226 26.66 -8.32 7.92
CA LYS A 226 25.92 -9.59 7.95
C LYS A 226 24.62 -9.48 8.75
N ALA A 227 24.62 -8.79 9.89
CA ALA A 227 23.43 -8.54 10.68
C ALA A 227 22.39 -7.68 9.93
N ARG A 228 22.84 -6.65 9.20
CA ARG A 228 21.96 -5.84 8.35
C ARG A 228 21.41 -6.64 7.18
N GLU A 229 22.24 -7.45 6.54
CA GLU A 229 21.83 -8.29 5.41
C GLU A 229 20.78 -9.32 5.84
N THR A 230 21.01 -10.02 6.95
CA THR A 230 20.05 -10.99 7.49
C THR A 230 18.73 -10.33 7.90
N SER A 231 18.77 -9.14 8.49
CA SER A 231 17.59 -8.33 8.80
C SER A 231 16.82 -7.87 7.55
N LEU A 232 17.52 -7.48 6.48
CA LEU A 232 16.87 -7.13 5.22
C LEU A 232 16.27 -8.35 4.54
N ARG A 233 16.97 -9.48 4.54
CA ARG A 233 16.46 -10.76 4.02
C ARG A 233 15.18 -11.18 4.75
N SER A 234 15.16 -11.09 6.09
CA SER A 234 13.96 -11.44 6.85
C SER A 234 12.77 -10.54 6.56
N ARG A 235 12.99 -9.23 6.35
CA ARG A 235 11.96 -8.27 5.94
C ARG A 235 11.44 -8.57 4.54
N ILE A 236 12.33 -8.88 3.59
CA ILE A 236 11.93 -9.26 2.22
C ILE A 236 11.06 -10.52 2.25
N ASP A 237 11.43 -11.52 3.04
CA ASP A 237 10.63 -12.74 3.16
C ASP A 237 9.29 -12.51 3.87
N ALA A 238 9.23 -11.58 4.82
CA ALA A 238 7.97 -11.13 5.41
C ALA A 238 7.06 -10.44 4.37
N PHE A 239 7.61 -9.52 3.58
CA PHE A 239 6.87 -8.87 2.49
C PHE A 239 6.38 -9.86 1.44
N ARG A 240 7.18 -10.86 1.07
CA ARG A 240 6.76 -11.92 0.15
C ARG A 240 5.56 -12.70 0.69
N ARG A 241 5.61 -13.12 1.96
CA ARG A 241 4.47 -13.82 2.60
C ARG A 241 3.23 -12.94 2.69
N GLU A 242 3.40 -11.65 2.95
CA GLU A 242 2.28 -10.71 2.98
C GLU A 242 1.65 -10.53 1.60
N LEU A 243 2.47 -10.42 0.53
CA LEU A 243 1.98 -10.38 -0.84
C LEU A 243 1.22 -11.66 -1.21
N GLU A 244 1.76 -12.84 -0.90
CA GLU A 244 1.07 -14.11 -1.12
C GLU A 244 -0.25 -14.21 -0.34
N SER A 245 -0.31 -13.67 0.88
CA SER A 245 -1.54 -13.59 1.68
C SER A 245 -2.57 -12.67 1.04
N ARG A 246 -2.15 -11.48 0.59
CA ARG A 246 -3.01 -10.51 -0.10
C ARG A 246 -3.53 -11.05 -1.43
N GLU A 247 -2.70 -11.75 -2.20
CA GLU A 247 -3.13 -12.41 -3.44
C GLU A 247 -4.20 -13.48 -3.18
N LYS A 248 -4.05 -14.29 -2.12
CA LYS A 248 -5.07 -15.26 -1.72
C LYS A 248 -6.37 -14.59 -1.29
N ALA A 249 -6.29 -13.52 -0.50
CA ALA A 249 -7.47 -12.75 -0.09
C ALA A 249 -8.18 -12.11 -1.29
N PHE A 250 -7.41 -11.55 -2.23
CA PHE A 250 -7.95 -11.01 -3.48
C PHE A 250 -8.62 -12.09 -4.33
N GLY A 251 -8.04 -13.29 -4.41
CA GLY A 251 -8.66 -14.44 -5.06
C GLY A 251 -10.02 -14.80 -4.46
N GLN A 252 -10.11 -14.87 -3.13
CA GLN A 252 -11.38 -15.14 -2.44
C GLN A 252 -12.42 -14.05 -2.64
N LEU A 253 -12.01 -12.78 -2.64
CA LEU A 253 -12.92 -11.66 -2.92
C LEU A 253 -13.46 -11.73 -4.35
N LYS A 254 -12.61 -12.08 -5.32
CA LYS A 254 -13.02 -12.25 -6.71
C LYS A 254 -14.00 -13.42 -6.90
N GLU A 255 -13.82 -14.52 -6.18
CA GLU A 255 -14.79 -15.63 -6.16
C GLU A 255 -16.14 -15.16 -5.59
N ARG A 256 -16.13 -14.45 -4.45
CA ARG A 256 -17.36 -13.88 -3.84
C ARG A 256 -18.06 -12.88 -4.76
N GLU A 257 -17.31 -12.02 -5.45
CA GLU A 257 -17.84 -11.09 -6.45
C GLU A 257 -18.54 -11.86 -7.58
N SER A 258 -17.92 -12.92 -8.10
CA SER A 258 -18.53 -13.75 -9.14
C SER A 258 -19.82 -14.42 -8.69
N ASP A 259 -19.90 -14.86 -7.44
CA ASP A 259 -21.11 -15.43 -6.85
C ASP A 259 -22.21 -14.38 -6.67
N ILE A 260 -21.86 -13.16 -6.26
CA ILE A 260 -22.82 -12.05 -6.13
C ILE A 260 -23.37 -11.68 -7.49
N VAL A 261 -22.52 -11.50 -8.50
CA VAL A 261 -22.95 -11.18 -9.88
C VAL A 261 -23.91 -12.26 -10.39
N ARG A 262 -23.61 -13.53 -10.15
CA ARG A 262 -24.51 -14.63 -10.52
C ARG A 262 -25.87 -14.52 -9.81
N ARG A 263 -25.88 -14.25 -8.51
CA ARG A 263 -27.12 -14.07 -7.74
C ARG A 263 -27.90 -12.86 -8.23
N GLU A 264 -27.24 -11.75 -8.54
CA GLU A 264 -27.85 -10.57 -9.13
C GLU A 264 -28.53 -10.89 -10.46
N ASP A 265 -27.88 -11.65 -11.34
CA ASP A 265 -28.47 -12.08 -12.60
C ASP A 265 -29.70 -12.97 -12.38
N GLU A 266 -29.66 -13.86 -11.39
CA GLU A 266 -30.81 -14.68 -11.00
C GLU A 266 -31.96 -13.81 -10.48
N PHE A 267 -31.67 -12.82 -9.62
CA PHE A 267 -32.67 -11.85 -9.14
C PHE A 267 -33.25 -11.02 -10.29
N ARG A 268 -32.43 -10.50 -11.21
CA ARG A 268 -32.91 -9.77 -12.40
C ARG A 268 -33.88 -10.61 -13.22
N ARG A 269 -33.59 -11.91 -13.41
CA ARG A 269 -34.50 -12.83 -14.11
C ARG A 269 -35.81 -13.06 -13.36
N VAL A 270 -35.78 -13.16 -12.03
CA VAL A 270 -37.00 -13.30 -11.22
C VAL A 270 -37.84 -12.02 -11.30
N THR A 271 -37.21 -10.87 -11.12
CA THR A 271 -37.85 -9.55 -11.21
C THR A 271 -38.47 -9.31 -12.57
N ASN A 272 -37.81 -9.66 -13.67
CA ASN A 272 -38.38 -9.55 -15.01
C ASN A 272 -39.63 -10.42 -15.17
N ARG A 273 -39.59 -11.68 -14.69
CA ARG A 273 -40.76 -12.58 -14.70
C ARG A 273 -41.90 -12.04 -13.83
N ALA A 274 -41.59 -11.39 -12.71
CA ALA A 274 -42.60 -10.76 -11.86
C ALA A 274 -43.26 -9.57 -12.57
N HIS A 275 -42.47 -8.70 -13.21
CA HIS A 275 -43.01 -7.60 -14.02
C HIS A 275 -43.86 -8.07 -15.20
N GLU A 276 -43.49 -9.17 -15.87
CA GLU A 276 -44.30 -9.78 -16.93
C GLU A 276 -45.66 -10.25 -16.39
N ARG A 277 -45.66 -10.98 -15.27
CA ARG A 277 -46.90 -11.43 -14.62
C ARG A 277 -47.76 -10.26 -14.15
N GLN A 278 -47.13 -9.21 -13.63
CA GLN A 278 -47.83 -7.99 -13.21
C GLN A 278 -48.57 -7.36 -14.40
N ARG A 279 -47.90 -7.21 -15.55
CA ARG A 279 -48.54 -6.71 -16.79
C ARG A 279 -49.67 -7.61 -17.28
N GLU A 280 -49.53 -8.94 -17.15
CA GLU A 280 -50.60 -9.88 -17.50
C GLU A 280 -51.83 -9.73 -16.59
N ILE A 281 -51.61 -9.52 -15.29
CA ILE A 281 -52.68 -9.28 -14.31
C ILE A 281 -53.37 -7.95 -14.60
N GLU A 282 -52.60 -6.87 -14.82
CA GLU A 282 -53.14 -5.55 -15.18
C GLU A 282 -54.05 -5.62 -16.40
N LYS A 283 -53.63 -6.31 -17.47
CA LYS A 283 -54.47 -6.56 -18.64
C LYS A 283 -55.74 -7.35 -18.33
N ARG A 284 -55.65 -8.37 -17.47
CA ARG A 284 -56.83 -9.14 -17.05
C ARG A 284 -57.79 -8.29 -16.22
N GLU A 285 -57.27 -7.45 -15.34
CA GLU A 285 -58.07 -6.51 -14.56
C GLU A 285 -58.76 -5.48 -15.46
N GLU A 286 -58.06 -4.92 -16.44
CA GLU A 286 -58.66 -4.02 -17.45
C GLU A 286 -59.83 -4.70 -18.18
N LEU A 287 -59.63 -5.91 -18.69
CA LEU A 287 -60.68 -6.69 -19.35
C LEU A 287 -61.87 -6.99 -18.42
N LEU A 288 -61.62 -7.23 -17.13
CA LEU A 288 -62.68 -7.44 -16.15
C LEU A 288 -63.44 -6.13 -15.83
N ARG A 289 -62.73 -5.00 -15.75
CA ARG A 289 -63.36 -3.67 -15.58
C ARG A 289 -64.25 -3.33 -16.77
N GLU A 290 -63.77 -3.55 -18.00
CA GLU A 290 -64.57 -3.36 -19.22
C GLU A 290 -65.83 -4.24 -19.23
N LYS A 291 -65.70 -5.51 -18.85
CA LYS A 291 -66.86 -6.42 -18.74
C LYS A 291 -67.85 -5.97 -17.67
N ALA A 292 -67.37 -5.50 -16.52
CA ALA A 292 -68.23 -4.97 -15.46
C ALA A 292 -69.00 -3.74 -15.99
N HIS A 293 -68.32 -2.81 -16.66
CA HIS A 293 -68.95 -1.64 -17.26
C HIS A 293 -70.05 -2.02 -18.27
N LEU A 294 -69.78 -2.96 -19.18
CA LEU A 294 -70.79 -3.43 -20.14
C LEU A 294 -71.99 -4.10 -19.47
N LEU A 295 -71.77 -4.83 -18.37
CA LEU A 295 -72.86 -5.43 -17.59
C LEU A 295 -73.68 -4.35 -16.88
N ASP A 296 -73.04 -3.32 -16.34
CA ASP A 296 -73.71 -2.19 -15.71
C ASP A 296 -74.54 -1.41 -16.75
N GLU A 297 -73.99 -1.10 -17.92
CA GLU A 297 -74.72 -0.47 -19.03
C GLU A 297 -75.95 -1.30 -19.45
N ARG A 298 -75.76 -2.62 -19.59
CA ARG A 298 -76.86 -3.54 -19.91
C ARG A 298 -77.91 -3.55 -18.80
N HIS A 299 -77.50 -3.56 -17.54
CA HIS A 299 -78.43 -3.50 -16.41
C HIS A 299 -79.22 -2.21 -16.43
N HIS A 300 -78.58 -1.06 -16.66
CA HIS A 300 -79.25 0.24 -16.77
C HIS A 300 -80.26 0.24 -17.92
N ALA A 301 -79.88 -0.27 -19.10
CA ALA A 301 -80.80 -0.38 -20.24
C ALA A 301 -82.00 -1.30 -19.96
N LEU A 302 -81.80 -2.41 -19.23
CA LEU A 302 -82.90 -3.28 -18.81
C LEU A 302 -83.81 -2.57 -17.79
N THR A 303 -83.24 -1.90 -16.80
CA THR A 303 -83.99 -1.12 -15.80
C THR A 303 -84.80 0.00 -16.47
N GLU A 304 -84.24 0.71 -17.44
CA GLU A 304 -84.97 1.72 -18.23
C GLU A 304 -86.11 1.10 -19.02
N ALA A 305 -85.87 -0.04 -19.69
CA ALA A 305 -86.90 -0.77 -20.41
C ALA A 305 -88.02 -1.29 -19.49
N GLU A 306 -87.69 -1.73 -18.28
CA GLU A 306 -88.65 -2.12 -17.24
C GLU A 306 -89.51 -0.94 -16.81
N VAL A 307 -88.89 0.21 -16.51
CA VAL A 307 -89.62 1.44 -16.16
C VAL A 307 -90.54 1.88 -17.30
N ASP A 308 -90.11 1.75 -18.56
CA ASP A 308 -90.95 2.06 -19.72
C ASP A 308 -92.12 1.08 -19.89
N LEU A 309 -91.91 -0.20 -19.60
CA LEU A 309 -92.98 -1.20 -19.58
C LEU A 309 -93.97 -0.93 -18.45
N GLU A 310 -93.49 -0.59 -17.26
CA GLU A 310 -94.32 -0.18 -16.13
C GLU A 310 -95.12 1.08 -16.45
N ARG A 311 -94.50 2.09 -17.07
CA ARG A 311 -95.19 3.29 -17.56
C ARG A 311 -96.30 2.93 -18.53
N LYS A 312 -96.02 2.08 -19.53
CA LYS A 312 -97.01 1.62 -20.51
C LYS A 312 -98.13 0.81 -19.87
N ARG A 313 -97.81 -0.04 -18.88
CA ARG A 313 -98.80 -0.80 -18.10
C ARG A 313 -99.67 0.14 -17.28
N TRP A 314 -99.09 1.11 -16.59
CA TRP A 314 -99.82 2.12 -15.82
C TRP A 314 -100.71 2.98 -16.72
N GLU A 315 -100.24 3.41 -17.89
CA GLU A 315 -101.07 4.12 -18.88
C GLU A 315 -102.22 3.26 -19.41
N ALA A 316 -101.97 1.97 -19.65
CA ALA A 316 -103.01 1.03 -20.04
C ALA A 316 -104.02 0.75 -18.92
N GLU A 317 -103.55 0.67 -17.67
CA GLU A 317 -104.37 0.48 -16.47
C GLU A 317 -105.20 1.74 -16.18
N GLN A 318 -104.65 2.94 -16.36
CA GLN A 318 -105.38 4.22 -16.34
C GLN A 318 -106.44 4.31 -17.44
N ARG A 319 -106.16 3.79 -18.64
CA ARG A 319 -107.18 3.70 -19.73
C ARG A 319 -108.25 2.64 -19.46
N ALA A 320 -107.90 1.56 -18.76
CA ALA A 320 -108.82 0.48 -18.40
C ALA A 320 -109.64 0.79 -17.12
N SER A 321 -109.14 1.65 -16.24
CA SER A 321 -109.79 2.06 -14.99
C SER A 321 -110.53 3.40 -15.12
N GLY A 322 -111.71 3.35 -15.72
CA GLY A 322 -112.81 4.23 -15.29
C GLY A 322 -113.18 3.91 -13.82
N PRO A 323 -113.74 4.87 -13.05
CA PRO A 323 -113.56 4.94 -11.60
C PRO A 323 -114.26 3.81 -10.86
N ARG A 324 -113.53 3.06 -10.02
CA ARG A 324 -114.02 2.44 -8.77
C ARG A 324 -112.89 1.82 -7.93
N PRO A 325 -113.11 1.54 -6.63
CA PRO A 325 -112.18 1.86 -5.56
C PRO A 325 -111.25 0.71 -5.19
N VAL A 326 -110.16 1.13 -4.55
CA VAL A 326 -109.13 0.33 -3.86
C VAL A 326 -109.75 -0.78 -2.99
N PRO A 327 -109.07 -1.93 -2.89
CA PRO A 327 -108.77 -2.45 -1.57
C PRO A 327 -107.27 -2.70 -1.37
N ARG A 328 -106.83 -2.33 -0.17
CA ARG A 328 -105.51 -2.59 0.38
C ARG A 328 -105.26 -4.09 0.42
N GLY A 329 -104.10 -4.51 -0.10
CA GLY A 329 -103.49 -5.80 0.18
C GLY A 329 -102.03 -5.55 0.51
N GLU A 330 -101.68 -5.57 1.80
CA GLU A 330 -100.31 -5.49 2.30
C GLU A 330 -99.58 -6.79 1.91
N ALA A 331 -98.73 -6.72 0.89
CA ALA A 331 -97.74 -7.74 0.59
C ALA A 331 -96.48 -7.42 1.40
N THR A 332 -96.23 -8.25 2.40
CA THR A 332 -95.09 -8.21 3.30
C THR A 332 -93.80 -8.48 2.50
N ILE A 333 -93.08 -7.43 2.12
CA ILE A 333 -91.67 -7.56 1.73
C ILE A 333 -90.91 -7.70 3.05
N ALA A 334 -90.33 -8.88 3.28
CA ALA A 334 -89.40 -9.11 4.38
C ALA A 334 -88.17 -8.22 4.14
N VAL A 335 -88.22 -6.99 4.64
CA VAL A 335 -87.06 -6.13 4.86
C VAL A 335 -86.15 -6.92 5.80
N ARG A 336 -84.94 -7.24 5.33
CA ARG A 336 -83.88 -7.78 6.19
C ARG A 336 -83.85 -6.95 7.47
N SER A 337 -83.94 -7.60 8.62
CA SER A 337 -84.08 -6.95 9.94
C SER A 337 -83.11 -5.78 10.06
N ASP A 338 -83.63 -4.60 10.42
CA ASP A 338 -82.81 -3.41 10.74
C ASP A 338 -81.72 -3.73 11.78
N ASN A 339 -81.91 -4.77 12.59
CA ASN A 339 -80.92 -5.32 13.51
C ASN A 339 -79.66 -5.85 12.81
N ASP A 340 -79.76 -6.51 11.67
CA ASP A 340 -78.60 -7.10 10.97
C ASP A 340 -77.75 -5.99 10.33
N LEU A 341 -78.40 -4.94 9.82
CA LEU A 341 -77.74 -3.75 9.29
C LEU A 341 -77.09 -2.93 10.40
N ALA A 342 -77.72 -2.84 11.57
CA ALA A 342 -77.13 -2.19 12.74
C ALA A 342 -75.92 -2.98 13.28
N GLU A 343 -75.98 -4.31 13.29
CA GLU A 343 -74.87 -5.18 13.71
C GLU A 343 -73.69 -5.11 12.73
N LEU A 344 -73.96 -5.11 11.41
CA LEU A 344 -72.94 -4.89 10.38
C LEU A 344 -72.28 -3.52 10.49
N LYS A 345 -73.05 -2.45 10.73
CA LYS A 345 -72.52 -1.11 10.98
C LYS A 345 -71.68 -1.06 12.26
N GLY A 346 -72.10 -1.74 13.33
CA GLY A 346 -71.33 -1.85 14.57
C GLY A 346 -69.99 -2.56 14.36
N ARG A 347 -69.97 -3.65 13.58
CA ARG A 347 -68.74 -4.36 13.21
C ARG A 347 -67.83 -3.52 12.32
N MET A 348 -68.40 -2.74 11.40
CA MET A 348 -67.64 -1.83 10.54
C MET A 348 -66.94 -0.74 11.37
N VAL A 349 -67.65 -0.10 12.31
CA VAL A 349 -67.06 0.89 13.22
C VAL A 349 -65.96 0.26 14.10
N GLN A 350 -66.17 -0.94 14.62
CA GLN A 350 -65.14 -1.66 15.39
C GLN A 350 -63.90 -1.99 14.55
N LEU A 351 -64.09 -2.36 13.28
CA LEU A 351 -62.99 -2.61 12.35
C LEU A 351 -62.24 -1.31 12.02
N GLU A 352 -62.95 -0.20 11.80
CA GLU A 352 -62.36 1.13 11.57
C GLU A 352 -61.54 1.58 12.78
N GLU A 353 -62.07 1.48 14.00
CA GLU A 353 -61.32 1.80 15.23
C GLU A 353 -60.11 0.89 15.42
N SER A 354 -60.22 -0.40 15.07
CA SER A 354 -59.08 -1.34 15.15
C SER A 354 -58.00 -1.01 14.11
N MET A 355 -58.39 -0.57 12.92
CA MET A 355 -57.47 -0.13 11.88
C MET A 355 -56.77 1.17 12.28
N GLU A 356 -57.48 2.12 12.87
CA GLU A 356 -56.90 3.38 13.34
C GLU A 356 -55.83 3.12 14.42
N ARG A 357 -56.12 2.26 15.39
CA ARG A 357 -55.13 1.85 16.41
C ARG A 357 -53.90 1.17 15.81
N LEU A 358 -54.09 0.27 14.84
CA LEU A 358 -52.97 -0.40 14.16
C LEU A 358 -52.12 0.58 13.34
N VAL A 359 -52.73 1.61 12.75
CA VAL A 359 -52.00 2.67 12.04
C VAL A 359 -51.19 3.51 13.00
N GLU A 360 -51.74 3.87 14.16
CA GLU A 360 -50.99 4.59 15.21
C GLU A 360 -49.82 3.77 15.76
N GLU A 361 -50.02 2.49 16.03
CA GLU A 361 -48.95 1.58 16.48
C GLU A 361 -47.87 1.42 15.41
N LYS A 362 -48.26 1.26 14.15
CA LYS A 362 -47.32 1.22 13.02
C LYS A 362 -46.52 2.52 12.94
N ASN A 363 -47.17 3.67 13.08
CA ASN A 363 -46.48 4.97 13.04
C ASN A 363 -45.48 5.11 14.20
N LYS A 364 -45.85 4.68 15.42
CA LYS A 364 -44.93 4.66 16.57
C LYS A 364 -43.73 3.73 16.33
N LEU A 365 -43.95 2.55 15.76
CA LEU A 365 -42.87 1.61 15.44
C LEU A 365 -41.93 2.16 14.36
N VAL A 366 -42.48 2.84 13.35
CA VAL A 366 -41.68 3.51 12.31
C VAL A 366 -40.82 4.62 12.90
N GLU A 367 -41.37 5.41 13.83
CA GLU A 367 -40.61 6.47 14.49
C GLU A 367 -39.50 5.89 15.38
N GLN A 368 -39.79 4.86 16.17
CA GLN A 368 -38.79 4.12 16.95
C GLN A 368 -37.70 3.51 16.07
N GLN A 369 -38.06 2.99 14.88
CA GLN A 369 -37.09 2.45 13.93
C GLN A 369 -36.17 3.54 13.39
N LYS A 370 -36.69 4.74 13.11
CA LYS A 370 -35.87 5.88 12.69
C LYS A 370 -34.92 6.34 13.80
N ASP A 371 -35.40 6.44 15.03
CA ASP A 371 -34.57 6.83 16.17
C ASP A 371 -33.43 5.83 16.42
N LEU A 372 -33.72 4.52 16.31
CA LEU A 372 -32.72 3.47 16.42
C LEU A 372 -31.68 3.52 15.29
N LEU A 373 -32.08 3.88 14.07
CA LEU A 373 -31.14 4.08 12.96
C LEU A 373 -30.26 5.31 13.18
N ALA A 374 -30.84 6.42 13.65
CA ALA A 374 -30.08 7.62 13.98
C ALA A 374 -29.04 7.35 15.08
N LEU A 375 -29.43 6.68 16.16
CA LEU A 375 -28.51 6.25 17.22
C LEU A 375 -27.41 5.31 16.70
N LYS A 376 -27.75 4.42 15.75
CA LYS A 376 -26.75 3.55 15.11
C LYS A 376 -25.73 4.38 14.34
N ASP A 377 -26.15 5.39 13.60
CA ASP A 377 -25.27 6.27 12.84
C ASP A 377 -24.39 7.15 13.73
N GLU A 378 -24.94 7.69 14.83
CA GLU A 378 -24.16 8.39 15.86
C GLU A 378 -23.10 7.47 16.49
N LEU A 379 -23.48 6.23 16.81
CA LEU A 379 -22.54 5.24 17.33
C LEU A 379 -21.45 4.92 16.31
N LYS A 380 -21.76 4.89 15.01
CA LYS A 380 -20.74 4.69 13.96
C LYS A 380 -19.68 5.80 13.99
N VAL A 381 -20.10 7.05 14.15
CA VAL A 381 -19.17 8.19 14.23
C VAL A 381 -18.27 8.05 15.44
N VAL A 382 -18.84 7.81 16.63
CA VAL A 382 -18.05 7.64 17.86
C VAL A 382 -17.08 6.47 17.75
N MET A 383 -17.48 5.36 17.13
CA MET A 383 -16.63 4.19 16.97
C MET A 383 -15.46 4.42 16.00
N LYS A 384 -15.63 5.24 14.96
CA LYS A 384 -14.54 5.68 14.08
C LYS A 384 -13.52 6.52 14.84
N ASP A 385 -13.98 7.52 15.60
CA ASP A 385 -13.11 8.37 16.40
C ASP A 385 -12.32 7.54 17.44
N VAL A 386 -12.96 6.52 18.04
CA VAL A 386 -12.29 5.59 18.94
C VAL A 386 -11.26 4.73 18.22
N ASP A 387 -11.51 4.27 17.00
CA ASP A 387 -10.55 3.50 16.20
C ASP A 387 -9.31 4.32 15.85
N GLU A 388 -9.51 5.56 15.39
CA GLU A 388 -8.43 6.50 15.10
C GLU A 388 -7.56 6.76 16.34
N LEU A 389 -8.19 7.02 17.50
CA LEU A 389 -7.48 7.21 18.76
C LEU A 389 -6.75 5.96 19.25
N LEU A 390 -7.25 4.75 18.93
CA LEU A 390 -6.57 3.50 19.23
C LEU A 390 -5.35 3.29 18.31
N GLY A 391 -5.41 3.76 17.06
CA GLY A 391 -4.30 3.75 16.10
C GLY A 391 -3.14 4.67 16.49
N ASP A 392 -3.42 5.76 17.20
CA ASP A 392 -2.42 6.73 17.68
C ASP A 392 -1.64 6.26 18.94
N LEU A 393 -2.00 5.11 19.52
CA LEU A 393 -1.33 4.59 20.71
C LEU A 393 0.06 4.00 20.39
N PRO A 394 0.99 3.97 21.38
CA PRO A 394 2.26 3.27 21.22
C PRO A 394 2.07 1.78 20.90
N ALA A 395 2.91 1.22 20.01
CA ALA A 395 2.81 -0.16 19.51
C ALA A 395 2.68 -1.21 20.62
N ASP A 396 3.41 -1.05 21.71
CA ASP A 396 3.42 -1.97 22.86
C ASP A 396 2.04 -2.09 23.53
N LYS A 397 1.27 -0.99 23.55
CA LYS A 397 -0.10 -0.96 24.10
C LYS A 397 -1.12 -1.52 23.12
N ILE A 398 -0.93 -1.27 21.82
CA ILE A 398 -1.77 -1.84 20.76
C ILE A 398 -1.69 -3.36 20.78
N GLU A 399 -0.47 -3.93 20.86
CA GLU A 399 -0.29 -5.39 20.94
C GLU A 399 -0.93 -5.99 22.21
N GLY A 400 -0.85 -5.29 23.34
CA GLY A 400 -1.49 -5.71 24.59
C GLY A 400 -3.02 -5.68 24.51
N PHE A 401 -3.59 -4.67 23.86
CA PHE A 401 -5.02 -4.53 23.68
C PHE A 401 -5.58 -5.56 22.68
N ALA A 402 -4.90 -5.78 21.55
CA ALA A 402 -5.27 -6.76 20.53
C ALA A 402 -5.37 -8.19 21.08
N LYS A 403 -4.55 -8.54 22.08
CA LYS A 403 -4.60 -9.85 22.77
C LYS A 403 -5.68 -9.94 23.85
N SER A 404 -6.39 -8.85 24.14
CA SER A 404 -7.37 -8.79 25.22
C SER A 404 -8.77 -9.25 24.79
N LYS A 405 -9.56 -9.75 25.75
CA LYS A 405 -10.98 -10.10 25.51
C LYS A 405 -11.85 -8.88 25.15
N LYS A 406 -11.38 -7.67 25.47
CA LYS A 406 -12.09 -6.41 25.15
C LYS A 406 -12.00 -6.10 23.66
N PHE A 407 -10.87 -6.42 23.02
CA PHE A 407 -10.71 -6.26 21.58
C PHE A 407 -11.68 -7.15 20.80
N ALA A 408 -11.90 -8.40 21.22
CA ALA A 408 -12.90 -9.26 20.59
C ALA A 408 -14.35 -8.76 20.72
N LEU A 409 -14.67 -7.95 21.72
CA LEU A 409 -15.98 -7.29 21.83
C LEU A 409 -16.05 -6.05 20.94
N TYR A 410 -14.96 -5.30 20.88
CA TYR A 410 -14.80 -4.13 20.02
C TYR A 410 -14.91 -4.51 18.54
N GLU A 411 -14.20 -5.54 18.09
CA GLU A 411 -14.23 -6.07 16.73
C GLU A 411 -15.64 -6.53 16.33
N LYS A 412 -16.35 -7.24 17.22
CA LYS A 412 -17.76 -7.60 16.99
C LYS A 412 -18.69 -6.40 16.83
N ILE A 413 -18.42 -5.31 17.56
CA ILE A 413 -19.21 -4.08 17.46
C ILE A 413 -18.91 -3.39 16.12
N LEU A 414 -17.65 -3.29 15.71
CA LEU A 414 -17.27 -2.77 14.40
C LEU A 414 -17.89 -3.57 13.24
N ASP A 415 -17.80 -4.90 13.30
CA ASP A 415 -18.43 -5.80 12.33
C ASP A 415 -19.95 -5.58 12.24
N SER A 416 -20.63 -5.41 13.39
CA SER A 416 -22.08 -5.16 13.43
C SER A 416 -22.49 -3.78 12.89
N LEU A 417 -21.55 -2.85 12.90
CA LEU A 417 -21.70 -1.49 12.40
C LEU A 417 -21.20 -1.32 10.96
N GLU A 418 -20.61 -2.36 10.37
CA GLU A 418 -20.01 -2.35 9.02
C GLU A 418 -18.95 -1.24 8.89
N LEU A 419 -18.06 -1.14 9.89
CA LEU A 419 -16.99 -0.15 9.96
C LEU A 419 -15.62 -0.75 9.65
#